data_AF-A0A536EAC4-F1
#
_entry.id   AF-A0A536EAC4-F1
#
_cell.length_a   1.000
_cell.length_b   1.000
_cell.length_c   1.000
_cell.angle_alpha   90.00
_cell.angle_beta   90.00
_cell.angle_gamma   90.00
#
_symmetry.space_group_name_H-M   'P 1'
#
loop_
_entity.id
_entity.type
_entity.pdbx_description
1 polymer ?
#
loop_
_entity_poly.entity_id
_entity_poly.type
_entity_poly.pdbx_seq_one_letter_code
_entity_poly.pdbx_strand_id
1 'polypeptide(L)'
;MKKRRRQSGQALTEYAFLMVLLATITFAVVVLAGNQLQGIFQDVSYELSHLTDASTLAPDGSPLAPGVTPAPAQCPPGQSAQLRGHKWKCN
;
A
#
# COMPACT_ATOMS: atom_id res chain seq x y z
N MET A 1 9.10 56.22 -24.62
CA MET A 1 9.71 55.21 -23.71
C MET A 1 8.71 54.08 -23.43
N LYS A 2 8.91 52.88 -24.02
CA LYS A 2 7.98 51.74 -23.88
C LYS A 2 8.39 50.87 -22.68
N LYS A 3 7.43 50.64 -21.77
CA LYS A 3 7.59 49.95 -20.48
C LYS A 3 8.07 48.50 -20.64
N ARG A 4 9.33 48.22 -20.28
CA ARG A 4 9.83 46.86 -19.98
C ARG A 4 9.46 46.51 -18.53
N ARG A 5 8.26 45.97 -18.30
CA ARG A 5 7.84 45.54 -16.95
C ARG A 5 7.05 44.22 -16.93
N ARG A 6 7.16 43.38 -17.96
CA ARG A 6 6.39 42.11 -18.07
C ARG A 6 7.20 40.82 -17.91
N GLN A 7 8.52 40.84 -18.00
CA GLN A 7 9.34 39.61 -17.93
C GLN A 7 9.56 39.06 -16.51
N SER A 8 9.53 39.91 -15.48
CA SER A 8 9.76 39.48 -14.09
C SER A 8 8.57 38.74 -13.46
N GLY A 9 7.34 38.99 -13.92
CA GLY A 9 6.13 38.32 -13.40
C GLY A 9 5.91 36.92 -13.98
N GLN A 10 6.34 36.68 -15.22
CA GLN A 10 6.19 35.39 -15.90
C GLN A 10 7.02 34.29 -15.23
N ALA A 11 8.25 34.61 -14.81
CA ALA A 11 9.09 33.68 -14.07
C ALA A 11 8.47 33.32 -12.70
N LEU A 12 7.87 34.28 -12.01
CA LEU A 12 7.22 34.07 -10.71
C LEU A 12 6.02 33.12 -10.79
N THR A 13 5.18 33.27 -11.82
CA THR A 13 4.07 32.35 -12.05
C THR A 13 4.54 30.94 -12.39
N GLU A 14 5.64 30.81 -13.12
CA GLU A 14 6.19 29.51 -13.51
C GLU A 14 6.75 28.74 -12.29
N TYR A 15 7.52 29.41 -11.42
CA TYR A 15 7.96 28.81 -10.17
C TYR A 15 6.79 28.47 -9.22
N ALA A 16 5.73 29.28 -9.20
CA ALA A 16 4.54 28.96 -8.41
C ALA A 16 3.85 27.68 -8.90
N PHE A 17 3.67 27.51 -10.22
CA PHE A 17 3.13 26.28 -10.79
C PHE A 17 4.02 25.06 -10.53
N LEU A 18 5.35 25.22 -10.61
CA LEU A 18 6.28 24.14 -10.27
C LEU A 18 6.19 23.73 -8.80
N MET A 19 6.05 24.70 -7.88
CA MET A 19 5.88 24.40 -6.45
C MET A 19 4.55 23.69 -6.16
N VAL A 20 3.47 24.08 -6.83
CA VAL A 20 2.18 23.38 -6.71
C VAL A 20 2.27 21.97 -7.28
N LEU A 21 2.89 21.80 -8.45
CA LEU A 21 3.08 20.49 -9.06
C LEU A 21 3.91 19.57 -8.16
N LEU A 22 5.01 20.07 -7.62
CA LEU A 22 5.84 19.34 -6.67
C LEU A 22 5.03 18.94 -5.42
N ALA A 23 4.28 19.86 -4.83
CA ALA A 23 3.45 19.57 -3.66
C ALA A 23 2.38 18.51 -3.95
N THR A 24 1.70 18.59 -5.10
CA THR A 24 0.69 17.58 -5.45
C THR A 24 1.29 16.18 -5.63
N ILE A 25 2.49 16.09 -6.21
CA ILE A 25 3.21 14.81 -6.37
C ILE A 25 3.62 14.26 -5.01
N THR A 26 4.17 15.09 -4.11
CA THR A 26 4.57 14.62 -2.77
C THR A 26 3.37 14.13 -1.97
N PHE A 27 2.24 14.85 -2.01
CA PHE A 27 1.00 14.38 -1.39
C PHE A 27 0.51 13.05 -1.99
N ALA A 28 0.50 12.92 -3.32
CA ALA A 28 0.09 11.68 -3.98
C ALA A 28 0.94 10.49 -3.52
N VAL A 29 2.26 10.66 -3.49
CA VAL A 29 3.20 9.61 -3.03
C VAL A 29 2.93 9.23 -1.58
N VAL A 30 2.72 10.19 -0.67
CA VAL A 30 2.45 9.90 0.75
C VAL A 30 1.15 9.12 0.91
N VAL A 31 0.09 9.44 0.17
CA VAL A 31 -1.18 8.71 0.25
C VAL A 31 -1.05 7.30 -0.31
N LEU A 32 -0.43 7.16 -1.50
CA LEU A 32 -0.25 5.86 -2.16
C LEU A 32 0.67 4.93 -1.38
N ALA A 33 1.76 5.46 -0.83
CA ALA A 33 2.70 4.70 -0.01
C ALA A 33 2.12 4.40 1.39
N GLY A 34 1.35 5.33 1.96
CA GLY A 34 0.73 5.18 3.29
C GLY A 34 -0.17 3.95 3.37
N ASN A 35 -1.02 3.73 2.37
CA ASN A 35 -1.91 2.56 2.33
C ASN A 35 -1.12 1.24 2.23
N GLN A 36 -0.04 1.22 1.45
CA GLN A 36 0.82 0.03 1.31
C GLN A 36 1.58 -0.26 2.60
N LEU A 37 2.15 0.76 3.22
CA LEU A 37 2.89 0.65 4.48
C LEU A 37 1.99 0.18 5.62
N GLN A 38 0.75 0.69 5.70
CA GLN A 38 -0.21 0.27 6.72
C GLN A 38 -0.54 -1.22 6.59
N GLY A 39 -0.76 -1.72 5.36
CA GLY A 39 -1.01 -3.14 5.12
C GLY A 39 0.17 -4.03 5.53
N ILE A 40 1.39 -3.65 5.15
CA ILE A 40 2.61 -4.38 5.53
C ILE A 40 2.81 -4.36 7.05
N PHE A 41 2.61 -3.22 7.70
CA PHE A 41 2.77 -3.11 9.15
C PHE A 41 1.77 -3.98 9.91
N GLN A 42 0.51 -4.02 9.46
CA GLN A 42 -0.52 -4.90 10.02
C GLN A 42 -0.13 -6.37 9.87
N ASP A 43 0.35 -6.78 8.70
CA ASP A 43 0.82 -8.15 8.47
C ASP A 43 2.00 -8.50 9.39
N VAL A 44 3.02 -7.64 9.48
CA VAL A 44 4.18 -7.89 10.35
C VAL A 44 3.80 -7.91 11.83
N SER A 45 2.92 -7.01 12.27
CA SER A 45 2.43 -6.99 13.65
C SER A 45 1.61 -8.23 13.99
N TYR A 46 0.83 -8.71 13.03
CA TYR A 46 0.07 -9.94 13.17
C TYR A 46 1.02 -11.15 13.31
N GLU A 47 1.98 -11.29 12.40
CA GLU A 47 2.99 -12.35 12.50
C GLU A 47 3.78 -12.27 13.80
N LEU A 48 4.13 -11.05 14.25
CA LEU A 48 4.86 -10.83 15.50
C LEU A 48 4.07 -11.26 16.75
N SER A 49 2.75 -11.10 16.72
CA SER A 49 1.89 -11.51 17.84
C SER A 49 1.55 -12.99 17.84
N HIS A 50 1.73 -13.68 16.70
CA HIS A 50 1.33 -15.07 16.51
C HIS A 50 2.53 -16.01 16.27
N LEU A 51 3.77 -15.60 16.58
CA LEU A 51 4.98 -16.45 16.36
C LEU A 51 4.88 -17.84 17.00
N THR A 52 4.15 -17.97 18.11
CA THR A 52 4.03 -19.21 18.87
C THR A 52 2.75 -19.99 18.56
N ASP A 53 1.88 -19.45 17.70
CA ASP A 53 0.60 -20.07 17.41
C ASP A 53 0.78 -21.17 16.37
N ALA A 54 0.25 -22.36 16.66
CA ALA A 54 0.26 -23.47 15.71
C ALA A 54 -0.83 -23.33 14.63
N SER A 55 -1.81 -22.45 14.85
CA SER A 55 -2.92 -22.19 13.92
C SER A 55 -2.52 -21.20 12.83
N THR A 56 -3.12 -21.35 11.65
CA THR A 56 -2.98 -20.40 10.54
C THR A 56 -4.32 -19.72 10.26
N LEU A 57 -4.35 -18.57 9.59
CA LEU A 57 -5.55 -17.88 9.14
C LEU A 57 -5.80 -18.15 7.67
N ALA A 58 -7.04 -18.44 7.29
CA ALA A 58 -7.45 -18.52 5.89
C ALA A 58 -7.43 -17.14 5.24
N PRO A 59 -7.55 -17.08 3.89
CA PRO A 59 -7.66 -15.81 3.18
C PRO A 59 -8.86 -14.96 3.64
N ASP A 60 -9.90 -15.59 4.18
CA ASP A 60 -11.10 -14.95 4.76
C ASP A 60 -10.92 -14.46 6.22
N GLY A 61 -9.79 -14.75 6.86
CA GLY A 61 -9.50 -14.40 8.24
C GLY A 61 -10.05 -15.37 9.29
N SER A 62 -10.58 -16.53 8.89
CA SER A 62 -10.95 -17.60 9.82
C SER A 62 -9.71 -18.39 10.29
N PRO A 63 -9.65 -18.82 11.56
CA PRO A 63 -8.55 -19.67 12.04
C PRO A 63 -8.69 -21.10 11.51
N LEU A 64 -7.56 -21.70 11.12
CA LEU A 64 -7.39 -23.08 10.71
C LEU A 64 -6.48 -23.80 11.67
N ALA A 65 -6.84 -25.06 11.93
CA ALA A 65 -6.00 -25.98 12.68
C ALA A 65 -4.66 -26.25 11.96
N PRO A 66 -3.63 -26.68 12.70
CA PRO A 66 -2.33 -26.99 12.11
C PRO A 66 -2.45 -28.05 11.02
N GLY A 67 -1.79 -27.82 9.87
CA GLY A 67 -1.77 -28.76 8.74
C GLY A 67 -3.01 -28.76 7.85
N VAL A 68 -4.00 -27.89 8.11
CA VAL A 68 -5.18 -27.74 7.24
C VAL A 68 -4.89 -26.71 6.16
N THR A 69 -5.15 -27.06 4.90
CA THR A 69 -5.11 -26.14 3.77
C THR A 69 -6.48 -25.49 3.54
N PRO A 70 -6.53 -24.19 3.19
CA PRO A 70 -7.78 -23.49 2.89
C PRO A 70 -8.45 -24.07 1.63
N ALA A 71 -9.78 -23.96 1.56
CA ALA A 71 -10.52 -24.44 0.41
C ALA A 71 -10.17 -23.62 -0.85
N PRO A 72 -10.03 -24.26 -2.03
CA PRO A 72 -9.63 -23.56 -3.27
C PRO A 72 -10.64 -22.49 -3.72
N ALA A 73 -11.89 -22.53 -3.23
CA ALA A 73 -12.90 -21.51 -3.50
C ALA A 73 -12.66 -20.16 -2.79
N GLN A 74 -11.71 -20.09 -1.85
CA GLN A 74 -11.39 -18.85 -1.12
C GLN A 74 -10.52 -17.89 -1.93
N CYS A 75 -9.99 -18.32 -3.07
CA CYS A 75 -9.22 -17.48 -3.98
C CYS A 75 -9.95 -17.29 -5.32
N PRO A 76 -9.74 -16.15 -6.01
CA PRO A 76 -10.26 -15.95 -7.36
C PRO A 76 -9.83 -17.06 -8.33
N PRO A 77 -10.64 -17.38 -9.35
CA PRO A 77 -10.30 -18.42 -10.30
C PRO A 77 -8.97 -18.11 -11.01
N GLY A 78 -8.05 -19.08 -10.97
CA GLY A 78 -6.70 -18.94 -11.52
C GLY A 78 -5.64 -18.53 -10.50
N GLN A 79 -6.02 -18.21 -9.25
CA GLN A 79 -5.08 -17.99 -8.14
C GLN A 79 -4.96 -19.22 -7.25
N SER A 80 -3.80 -19.37 -6.63
CA SER A 80 -3.52 -20.42 -5.66
C SER A 80 -3.37 -19.84 -4.25
N ALA A 81 -3.84 -20.58 -3.24
CA ALA A 81 -3.61 -20.21 -1.86
C ALA A 81 -2.16 -20.56 -1.47
N GLN A 82 -1.41 -19.56 -1.02
CA GLN A 82 -0.05 -19.71 -0.53
C GLN A 82 0.03 -19.26 0.92
N LEU A 83 0.58 -20.10 1.79
CA LEU A 83 0.83 -19.75 3.18
C LEU A 83 2.01 -18.76 3.25
N ARG A 84 1.80 -17.57 3.80
CA ARG A 84 2.84 -16.59 4.12
C ARG A 84 2.80 -16.29 5.61
N GLY A 85 3.77 -16.84 6.35
CA GLY A 85 3.75 -16.78 7.80
C GLY A 85 2.61 -17.64 8.35
N HIS A 86 1.75 -17.03 9.17
CA HIS A 86 0.56 -17.64 9.74
C HIS A 86 -0.70 -17.32 8.93
N LYS A 87 -0.62 -16.59 7.82
CA LYS A 87 -1.79 -16.22 7.01
C LYS A 87 -1.71 -16.74 5.58
N TRP A 88 -2.78 -17.36 5.11
CA TRP A 88 -2.95 -17.77 3.73
C TRP A 88 -3.32 -16.57 2.86
N LYS A 89 -2.62 -16.40 1.74
CA LYS A 89 -2.86 -15.35 0.75
C LYS A 89 -3.10 -15.96 -0.62
N CYS A 90 -3.94 -15.32 -1.41
CA CYS A 90 -4.16 -15.70 -2.80
C CYS A 90 -3.11 -15.04 -3.69
N ASN A 91 -2.52 -15.82 -4.60
CA ASN A 91 -1.51 -15.38 -5.57
C ASN A 91 -1.85 -15.87 -6.98
#